data_AF-A0A358R2P9-F1
#
_entry.id   AF-A0A358R2P9-F1
#
_cell.length_a   1.000
_cell.length_b   1.000
_cell.length_c   1.000
_cell.angle_alpha   90.00
_cell.angle_beta   90.00
_cell.angle_gamma   90.00
#
_symmetry.space_group_name_H-M   'P 1'
#
loop_
_entity.id
_entity.type
_entity.pdbx_description
1 polymer ?
#
loop_
_entity_poly.entity_id
_entity_poly.type
_entity_poly.pdbx_seq_one_letter_code
_entity_poly.pdbx_strand_id
1 'polypeptide(L)'
;MSEWKEIIAKYTDSAEVVLPGESVPGDPFWVLMEIKEGLNTGNYHSIGKRDSRTMIMLFPQREMADWAAERLEEHSGGFKVRGLSARHLEVLLRLCEDGYPIELVVAASGLDHKGDLCGAVMSPFQIRKALNFETH
;
A
#
# COMPACT_ATOMS: atom_id res chain seq x y z
N MET A 1 1.30 -19.12 -15.75
CA MET A 1 2.13 -18.54 -14.66
C MET A 1 1.80 -17.06 -14.63
N SER A 2 1.46 -16.51 -13.46
CA SER A 2 0.79 -15.19 -13.38
C SER A 2 1.71 -14.05 -13.83
N GLU A 3 1.15 -13.05 -14.52
CA GLU A 3 1.80 -11.77 -14.87
C GLU A 3 2.59 -11.18 -13.70
N TRP A 4 2.12 -11.40 -12.47
CA TRP A 4 2.79 -11.00 -11.24
C TRP A 4 4.19 -11.56 -11.04
N LYS A 5 4.51 -12.80 -11.47
CA LYS A 5 5.88 -13.33 -11.35
C LYS A 5 6.85 -12.58 -12.26
N GLU A 6 6.40 -12.22 -13.46
CA GLU A 6 7.21 -11.45 -14.41
C GLU A 6 7.41 -10.01 -13.91
N ILE A 7 6.38 -9.42 -13.31
CA ILE A 7 6.46 -8.10 -12.67
C ILE A 7 7.43 -8.14 -11.48
N ILE A 8 7.29 -9.11 -10.57
CA ILE A 8 8.18 -9.27 -9.41
C ILE A 8 9.63 -9.43 -9.88
N ALA A 9 9.87 -10.29 -10.87
CA ALA A 9 11.20 -10.57 -11.42
C ALA A 9 11.86 -9.34 -12.07
N LYS A 10 11.11 -8.32 -12.50
CA LYS A 10 11.68 -7.05 -12.98
C LYS A 10 12.37 -6.25 -11.87
N TYR A 11 11.92 -6.38 -10.63
CA TYR A 11 12.40 -5.55 -9.51
C TYR A 11 13.22 -6.35 -8.49
N THR A 12 13.05 -7.67 -8.41
CA THR A 12 13.67 -8.53 -7.39
C THR A 12 13.54 -10.02 -7.73
N ASP A 13 14.55 -10.81 -7.35
CA ASP A 13 14.50 -12.27 -7.44
C ASP A 13 13.71 -12.92 -6.27
N SER A 14 13.34 -12.12 -5.26
CA SER A 14 12.60 -12.59 -4.08
C SER A 14 11.21 -11.96 -3.99
N ALA A 15 10.19 -12.82 -3.90
CA ALA A 15 8.80 -12.40 -3.73
C ALA A 15 8.55 -11.66 -2.40
N GLU A 16 9.33 -11.95 -1.36
CA GLU A 16 9.23 -11.29 -0.04
C GLU A 16 9.56 -9.80 -0.09
N VAL A 17 10.24 -9.36 -1.15
CA VAL A 17 10.60 -7.96 -1.40
C VAL A 17 9.44 -7.18 -2.02
N VAL A 18 8.41 -7.89 -2.47
CA VAL A 18 7.18 -7.32 -3.04
C VAL A 18 5.98 -7.59 -2.14
N LEU A 19 5.96 -8.74 -1.48
CA LEU A 19 4.87 -9.20 -0.62
C LEU A 19 5.31 -9.16 0.85
N PRO A 20 4.97 -8.08 1.58
CA PRO A 20 5.34 -7.99 2.97
C PRO A 20 4.66 -9.09 3.80
N GLY A 21 5.48 -9.78 4.60
CA GLY A 21 5.04 -10.73 5.62
C GLY A 21 4.49 -10.03 6.88
N GLU A 22 4.00 -10.82 7.83
CA GLU A 22 3.40 -10.31 9.07
C GLU A 22 4.38 -9.60 10.00
N SER A 23 5.66 -9.98 9.95
CA SER A 23 6.72 -9.41 10.77
C SER A 23 7.35 -8.15 10.19
N VAL A 24 6.95 -7.72 8.98
CA VAL A 24 7.53 -6.53 8.34
C VAL A 24 7.01 -5.28 9.05
N PRO A 25 7.90 -4.39 9.54
CA PRO A 25 7.48 -3.12 10.12
C PRO A 25 6.95 -2.18 9.04
N GLY A 26 5.90 -1.42 9.36
CA GLY A 26 5.35 -0.39 8.48
C GLY A 26 6.11 0.92 8.57
N ASP A 27 7.37 0.88 8.17
CA ASP A 27 8.25 2.05 8.07
C ASP A 27 8.68 2.23 6.60
N PRO A 28 8.04 3.14 5.84
CA PRO A 28 7.27 4.29 6.34
C PRO A 28 5.74 4.12 6.39
N PHE A 29 5.18 3.06 5.81
CA PHE A 29 3.72 2.95 5.65
C PHE A 29 3.17 1.58 6.05
N TRP A 30 1.86 1.54 6.26
CA TRP A 30 1.03 0.35 6.39
C TRP A 30 0.04 0.31 5.22
N VAL A 31 -0.38 -0.89 4.84
CA VAL A 31 -1.32 -1.14 3.74
C VAL A 31 -2.27 -2.28 4.10
N LEU A 32 -3.40 -2.36 3.41
CA LEU A 32 -4.31 -3.51 3.47
C LEU A 32 -4.04 -4.42 2.27
N MET A 33 -3.75 -5.70 2.52
CA MET A 33 -3.50 -6.70 1.49
C MET A 33 -4.37 -7.93 1.69
N GLU A 34 -4.82 -8.52 0.60
CA GLU A 34 -5.62 -9.74 0.61
C GLU A 34 -4.78 -10.93 1.07
N ILE A 35 -5.34 -11.68 2.02
CA ILE A 35 -4.82 -12.93 2.55
C ILE A 35 -5.79 -14.03 2.15
N LYS A 36 -5.27 -15.03 1.43
CA LYS A 36 -6.01 -16.24 1.07
C LYS A 36 -5.23 -17.45 1.55
N GLU A 37 -5.90 -18.33 2.28
CA GLU A 37 -5.28 -19.57 2.83
C GLU A 37 -4.02 -19.28 3.67
N GLY A 38 -4.01 -18.14 4.38
CA GLY A 38 -2.87 -17.71 5.20
C GLY A 38 -1.72 -17.07 4.43
N LEU A 39 -1.84 -16.92 3.11
CA LEU A 39 -0.80 -16.35 2.24
C LEU A 39 -1.22 -14.98 1.70
N ASN A 40 -0.27 -14.05 1.66
CA ASN A 40 -0.43 -12.77 0.98
C ASN A 40 -0.53 -13.01 -0.53
N THR A 41 -1.64 -12.59 -1.15
CA THR A 41 -1.88 -12.83 -2.58
C THR A 41 -1.18 -11.81 -3.48
N GLY A 42 -0.71 -10.70 -2.92
CA GLY A 42 -0.23 -9.53 -3.65
C GLY A 42 -1.31 -8.54 -4.08
N ASN A 43 -2.58 -8.85 -3.83
CA ASN A 43 -3.66 -7.92 -4.12
C ASN A 43 -3.78 -6.90 -2.98
N TYR A 44 -3.55 -5.63 -3.30
CA TYR A 44 -3.83 -4.52 -2.41
C TYR A 44 -5.34 -4.27 -2.32
N HIS A 45 -5.81 -3.86 -1.15
CA HIS A 45 -7.14 -3.29 -1.03
C HIS A 45 -7.22 -1.99 -1.85
N SER A 46 -8.28 -1.87 -2.63
CA SER A 46 -8.54 -0.72 -3.48
C SER A 46 -9.65 0.14 -2.86
N ILE A 47 -9.35 1.40 -2.58
CA ILE A 47 -10.36 2.38 -2.10
C ILE A 47 -11.20 2.96 -3.25
N GLY A 48 -10.93 2.54 -4.48
CA GLY A 48 -11.70 2.90 -5.67
C GLY A 48 -10.84 2.93 -6.92
N LYS A 49 -11.43 3.37 -8.03
CA LYS A 49 -10.71 3.62 -9.28
C LYS A 49 -10.86 5.06 -9.72
N ARG A 50 -9.78 5.66 -10.23
CA ARG A 50 -9.77 6.97 -10.88
C ARG A 50 -9.10 6.84 -12.23
N ASP A 51 -9.79 7.26 -13.30
CA ASP A 51 -9.27 7.17 -14.68
C ASP A 51 -8.71 5.77 -15.02
N SER A 52 -9.44 4.72 -14.61
CA SER A 52 -9.05 3.30 -14.75
C SER A 52 -7.83 2.85 -13.92
N ARG A 53 -7.28 3.71 -13.05
CA ARG A 53 -6.21 3.36 -12.11
C ARG A 53 -6.78 2.92 -10.77
N THR A 54 -6.21 1.85 -10.23
CA THR A 54 -6.53 1.35 -8.90
C THR A 54 -5.88 2.24 -7.84
N MET A 55 -6.68 2.77 -6.91
CA MET A 55 -6.18 3.61 -5.83
C MET A 55 -5.80 2.75 -4.62
N ILE A 56 -4.52 2.80 -4.24
CA ILE A 56 -3.97 2.10 -3.08
C ILE A 56 -3.72 3.12 -1.98
N MET A 57 -4.31 2.88 -0.81
CA MET A 57 -4.13 3.72 0.37
C MET A 57 -2.87 3.29 1.14
N LEU A 58 -1.99 4.25 1.41
CA LEU A 58 -0.79 4.14 2.23
C LEU A 58 -1.06 4.85 3.56
N PHE A 59 -0.92 4.12 4.67
CA PHE A 59 -1.19 4.63 6.01
C PHE A 59 0.12 4.93 6.75
N PRO A 60 0.40 6.17 7.17
CA PRO A 60 1.61 6.47 7.94
C PRO A 60 1.62 5.79 9.32
N GLN A 61 0.44 5.54 9.89
CA GLN A 61 0.27 4.95 11.22
C GLN A 61 -0.52 3.65 11.13
N ARG A 62 -0.16 2.67 11.97
CA ARG A 62 -0.79 1.35 11.96
C ARG A 62 -2.26 1.44 12.36
N GLU A 63 -2.55 2.27 13.34
CA GLU A 63 -3.88 2.49 13.91
C GLU A 63 -4.89 2.94 12.84
N MET A 64 -4.43 3.72 11.85
CA MET A 64 -5.25 4.13 10.72
C MET A 64 -5.56 2.96 9.77
N ALA A 65 -4.57 2.09 9.54
CA ALA A 65 -4.75 0.90 8.73
C ALA A 65 -5.67 -0.11 9.44
N ASP A 66 -5.51 -0.28 10.76
CA ASP A 66 -6.37 -1.14 11.58
C ASP A 66 -7.82 -0.62 11.56
N TRP A 67 -8.02 0.69 11.76
CA TRP A 67 -9.34 1.32 11.63
C TRP A 67 -9.98 1.10 10.24
N ALA A 68 -9.20 1.23 9.17
CA ALA A 68 -9.67 0.96 7.82
C ALA A 68 -10.02 -0.53 7.62
N ALA A 69 -9.23 -1.43 8.21
CA ALA A 69 -9.49 -2.87 8.17
C ALA A 69 -10.81 -3.23 8.86
N GLU A 70 -11.08 -2.65 10.03
CA GLU A 70 -12.32 -2.90 10.79
C GLU A 70 -13.55 -2.52 9.98
N ARG A 71 -13.56 -1.33 9.35
CA ARG A 71 -14.66 -0.89 8.48
C ARG A 71 -14.81 -1.73 7.22
N LEU A 72 -13.69 -2.24 6.71
CA LEU A 72 -13.71 -3.13 5.56
C LEU A 72 -14.27 -4.50 5.91
N GLU A 73 -13.92 -5.07 7.08
CA GLU A 73 -14.40 -6.39 7.52
C GLU A 73 -15.93 -6.44 7.63
N GLU A 74 -16.59 -5.31 7.93
CA GLU A 74 -18.06 -5.18 7.89
C GLU A 74 -18.66 -5.47 6.50
N HIS A 75 -17.87 -5.31 5.43
CA HIS A 75 -18.32 -5.36 4.03
C HIS A 75 -17.60 -6.42 3.18
N SER A 76 -16.38 -6.81 3.54
CA SER A 76 -15.51 -7.72 2.81
C SER A 76 -14.45 -8.32 3.74
N GLY A 77 -14.49 -9.63 3.95
CA GLY A 77 -13.43 -10.35 4.66
C GLY A 77 -12.17 -10.56 3.81
N GLY A 78 -11.08 -10.99 4.46
CA GLY A 78 -9.89 -11.48 3.78
C GLY A 78 -8.78 -10.46 3.54
N PHE A 79 -8.91 -9.20 3.98
CA PHE A 79 -7.81 -8.24 3.97
C PHE A 79 -7.16 -8.13 5.36
N LYS A 80 -5.84 -7.97 5.41
CA LYS A 80 -5.09 -7.75 6.65
C LYS A 80 -4.08 -6.63 6.48
N VAL A 81 -3.81 -5.94 7.59
CA VAL A 81 -2.79 -4.91 7.69
C VAL A 81 -1.40 -5.53 7.52
N ARG A 82 -0.58 -4.91 6.68
CA ARG A 82 0.82 -5.29 6.43
C ARG A 82 1.70 -4.05 6.44
N GLY A 83 2.89 -4.18 7.04
CA GLY A 83 3.90 -3.13 7.01
C GLY A 83 4.56 -3.06 5.63
N LEU A 84 4.69 -1.86 5.10
CA LEU A 84 5.35 -1.55 3.84
C LEU A 84 6.69 -0.88 4.13
N SER A 85 7.75 -1.68 4.25
CA SER A 85 9.12 -1.16 4.37
C SER A 85 9.51 -0.24 3.19
N ALA A 86 10.53 0.59 3.36
CA ALA A 86 11.11 1.40 2.28
C ALA A 86 11.42 0.60 0.99
N ARG A 87 11.84 -0.67 1.13
CA ARG A 87 12.12 -1.54 -0.02
C ARG A 87 10.85 -1.98 -0.75
N HIS A 88 9.77 -2.27 -0.04
CA HIS A 88 8.48 -2.58 -0.66
C HIS A 88 7.88 -1.33 -1.33
N LEU A 89 8.00 -0.18 -0.67
CA LEU A 89 7.55 1.09 -1.22
C LEU A 89 8.28 1.41 -2.53
N GLU A 90 9.60 1.19 -2.60
CA GLU A 90 10.37 1.38 -3.82
C GLU A 90 9.79 0.60 -5.01
N VAL A 91 9.35 -0.65 -4.80
CA VAL A 91 8.73 -1.46 -5.84
C VAL A 91 7.41 -0.83 -6.31
N LEU A 92 6.54 -0.41 -5.38
CA LEU A 92 5.28 0.26 -5.71
C LEU A 92 5.49 1.56 -6.49
N LEU A 93 6.46 2.37 -6.07
CA LEU A 93 6.80 3.63 -6.75
C LEU A 93 7.24 3.37 -8.19
N ARG A 94 8.10 2.36 -8.41
CA ARG A 94 8.54 1.98 -9.76
C ARG A 94 7.41 1.44 -10.62
N LEU A 95 6.47 0.68 -10.06
CA LEU A 95 5.27 0.25 -10.80
C LEU A 95 4.47 1.46 -11.31
N CYS A 96 4.29 2.49 -10.48
CA CYS A 96 3.65 3.73 -10.92
C CYS A 96 4.47 4.45 -12.01
N GLU A 97 5.79 4.52 -11.89
CA GLU A 97 6.69 5.15 -12.85
C GLU A 97 6.70 4.41 -14.21
N ASP A 98 6.62 3.08 -14.18
CA ASP A 98 6.54 2.21 -15.36
C ASP A 98 5.15 2.18 -16.01
N GLY A 99 4.20 2.98 -15.50
CA GLY A 99 2.89 3.17 -16.10
C GLY A 99 1.86 2.09 -15.77
N TYR A 100 2.09 1.26 -14.75
CA TYR A 100 1.05 0.37 -14.25
C TYR A 100 -0.14 1.19 -13.74
N PRO A 101 -1.38 0.71 -13.90
CA PRO A 101 -2.60 1.47 -13.58
C PRO A 101 -2.85 1.51 -12.07
N ILE A 102 -1.91 2.05 -11.33
CA ILE A 102 -1.90 2.16 -9.87
C ILE A 102 -1.68 3.62 -9.51
N GLU A 103 -2.41 4.09 -8.52
CA GLU A 103 -2.27 5.42 -7.95
C GLU A 103 -2.16 5.32 -6.43
N LEU A 104 -1.16 6.00 -5.87
CA LEU A 104 -0.87 5.96 -4.44
C LEU A 104 -1.54 7.14 -3.75
N VAL A 105 -2.32 6.84 -2.71
CA VAL A 105 -2.99 7.81 -1.85
C VAL A 105 -2.36 7.71 -0.48
N VAL A 106 -1.75 8.78 0.00
CA VAL A 106 -1.17 8.82 1.35
C VAL A 106 -2.22 9.38 2.30
N ALA A 107 -2.55 8.61 3.33
CA ALA A 107 -3.47 9.02 4.37
C ALA A 107 -2.90 10.21 5.14
N ALA A 108 -3.70 11.25 5.36
CA ALA A 108 -3.37 12.33 6.28
C ALA A 108 -3.35 11.78 7.71
N SER A 109 -2.53 12.35 8.60
CA SER A 109 -2.24 11.83 9.95
C SER A 109 -3.41 11.82 10.96
N GLY A 110 -4.66 11.78 10.50
CA GLY A 110 -5.86 11.73 11.33
C GLY A 110 -7.13 11.54 10.51
N LEU A 111 -8.22 11.23 11.22
CA LEU A 111 -9.57 11.25 10.69
C LEU A 111 -10.05 12.70 10.56
N ASP A 112 -10.91 12.97 9.59
CA ASP A 112 -11.54 14.28 9.45
C ASP A 112 -12.65 14.51 10.49
N HIS A 113 -13.30 15.66 10.43
CA HIS A 113 -14.39 16.04 11.34
C HIS A 113 -15.63 15.13 11.27
N LYS A 114 -15.73 14.26 10.26
CA LYS A 114 -16.79 13.26 10.10
C LYS A 114 -16.34 11.88 10.57
N GLY A 115 -15.09 11.75 11.00
CA GLY A 115 -14.48 10.48 11.36
C GLY A 115 -14.06 9.67 10.15
N ASP A 116 -13.84 10.28 8.98
CA ASP A 116 -13.40 9.60 7.77
C ASP A 116 -11.91 9.79 7.51
N LEU A 117 -11.27 8.80 6.90
CA LEU A 117 -9.88 8.93 6.46
C LEU A 117 -9.77 9.92 5.31
N CYS A 118 -9.02 10.99 5.52
CA CYS A 118 -8.57 11.86 4.44
C CYS A 118 -7.23 11.38 3.90
N GLY A 119 -7.01 11.57 2.59
CA GLY A 119 -5.73 11.25 1.96
C GLY A 119 -5.48 12.16 0.76
N ALA A 120 -4.21 12.28 0.40
CA ALA A 120 -3.77 13.00 -0.79
C ALA A 120 -3.20 12.00 -1.80
N VAL A 121 -3.63 12.12 -3.06
CA VAL A 121 -2.92 11.44 -4.14
C VAL A 121 -1.53 12.07 -4.24
N MET A 122 -0.50 11.22 -4.21
CA MET A 122 0.88 11.66 -4.32
C MET A 122 1.58 10.92 -5.45
N SER A 123 2.31 11.65 -6.28
CA SER A 123 3.19 11.05 -7.27
C SER A 123 4.38 10.36 -6.59
N PRO A 124 5.05 9.41 -7.27
CA PRO A 124 6.24 8.77 -6.73
C PRO A 124 7.32 9.76 -6.27
N PHE A 125 7.52 10.83 -7.05
CA PHE A 125 8.42 11.92 -6.69
C PHE A 125 8.01 12.63 -5.39
N GLN A 126 6.71 12.93 -5.20
CA GLN A 126 6.22 13.58 -3.99
C GLN A 126 6.40 12.71 -2.74
N ILE A 127 6.16 11.40 -2.86
CA ILE A 127 6.34 10.45 -1.76
C ILE A 127 7.81 10.37 -1.35
N ARG A 128 8.72 10.14 -2.31
CA ARG A 128 10.18 10.12 -2.04
C ARG A 128 10.65 11.42 -1.39
N LYS A 129 10.17 12.55 -1.91
CA LYS A 129 10.49 13.88 -1.37
C LYS A 129 10.04 14.02 0.08
N ALA A 130 8.81 13.61 0.42
CA ALA A 130 8.28 13.68 1.78
C ALA A 130 9.12 12.85 2.78
N LEU A 131 9.51 11.63 2.39
CA LEU A 131 10.31 10.74 3.25
C LEU A 131 11.75 11.23 3.47
N ASN A 132 12.35 11.88 2.48
CA ASN A 132 13.72 12.41 2.59
C ASN A 132 13.82 13.71 3.41
N PHE A 133 12.70 14.40 3.68
CA PHE A 133 12.70 15.61 4.52
C PHE A 133 12.81 15.31 6.02
N GLU A 134 12.67 14.06 6.46
CA GLU A 134 12.83 13.70 7.87
C GLU A 134 14.30 13.50 8.31
N THR A 135 15.26 13.73 7.40
CA THR A 135 16.71 13.53 7.65
C THR A 135 17.54 14.81 7.90
N HIS A 136 16.92 15.97 8.13
CA HIS A 136 17.64 17.23 8.43
C HIS A 136 17.16 17.94 9.69
#